data_AF-A0AAE0WAG3-F1
#
_entry.id   AF-A0AAE0WAG3-F1
#
_cell.length_a   1.000
_cell.length_b   1.000
_cell.length_c   1.000
_cell.angle_alpha   90.00
_cell.angle_beta   90.00
_cell.angle_gamma   90.00
#
_symmetry.space_group_name_H-M   'P 1'
#
loop_
_entity.id
_entity.type
_entity.pdbx_description
1 polymer ?
#
loop_
_entity_poly.entity_id
_entity_poly.type
_entity_poly.pdbx_seq_one_letter_code
_entity_poly.pdbx_strand_id
1 'polypeptide(L)'
;MWYLALLLAVAIHSVEAEASTDKPKNEIMQWPDGDYATLKPSSGCPADVTEKWQEGYRKEYGKGTYNYSIPLDLFGEFTEEYMKFFFCVHKSVKDKSLIPKYQTYWEPGRYCILQSGGKCPTGFKSGYAQMDDADDKVHLFENGGTLPDGYFVNDTGLYFCCRDDGLVTKEIVLPNRNPFILYMMTGETKCQTVRGMTSSIQYLQFNDDHNGNRGIANGTLPAIKIENNTTILFLCHYKPVECGCLVESKCKTKGEEWSVLRSEGCVRHVCQMQMVNNTEKFIVKEIGQDCTWMDSCKAVNSTWKHGCITYRCDLSVGKDHYKLTVEPTEFGCSDGDKCYNVGEKVARNCYEVVCKLSENKTTVYFNIVQEGCKDSKNNCIAVGEQKTEGCITYKCVHHSVNIGLQVLAAGCDWRGVCKPENSTWTDDENCVDYRCKKVTLGGGTFVRTETIAYGCKWNGTCKPADATWSEDCLRRKCIVVVNATHVQRQVMSTVEGCQTTGSSECHAVDSTWTEIQNNSCTRLTCTRNGQALTTKVLDRLCLDSIRTCHPVGDSGFQTEIQGLVRTNCSCLARDMEAGVMVQCSG
;
A
#
# COMPACT_ATOMS: atom_id res chain seq x y z
N MET A 1 54.65 -49.13 -64.40
CA MET A 1 54.01 -48.78 -63.11
C MET A 1 54.62 -47.45 -62.68
N TRP A 2 53.97 -46.30 -62.95
CA TRP A 2 52.91 -45.67 -62.13
C TRP A 2 53.48 -45.35 -60.73
N TYR A 3 53.63 -44.12 -60.20
CA TYR A 3 53.10 -42.76 -60.44
C TYR A 3 54.17 -41.72 -60.01
N LEU A 4 54.53 -40.72 -60.82
CA LEU A 4 54.11 -39.31 -60.73
C LEU A 4 53.89 -38.75 -59.31
N ALA A 5 54.88 -38.04 -58.76
CA ALA A 5 54.69 -37.08 -57.67
C ALA A 5 54.48 -35.70 -58.30
N LEU A 6 53.23 -35.26 -58.35
CA LEU A 6 52.80 -33.96 -58.86
C LEU A 6 53.12 -32.88 -57.80
N LEU A 7 53.92 -31.89 -58.18
CA LEU A 7 54.03 -30.61 -57.48
C LEU A 7 52.65 -29.93 -57.49
N LEU A 8 52.08 -29.69 -56.31
CA LEU A 8 50.97 -28.75 -56.14
C LEU A 8 51.49 -27.55 -55.37
N ALA A 9 51.89 -26.54 -56.14
CA ALA A 9 51.93 -25.17 -55.67
C ALA A 9 50.52 -24.76 -55.26
N VAL A 10 50.30 -24.50 -53.97
CA VAL A 10 49.11 -23.80 -53.52
C VAL A 10 49.34 -22.33 -53.84
N ALA A 11 48.78 -21.90 -54.97
CA ALA A 11 48.65 -20.50 -55.32
C ALA A 11 47.81 -19.83 -54.23
N ILE A 12 48.42 -18.91 -53.47
CA ILE A 12 47.73 -17.90 -52.67
C ILE A 12 46.98 -17.03 -53.68
N HIS A 13 45.73 -17.38 -53.96
CA HIS A 13 44.81 -16.44 -54.58
C HIS A 13 44.49 -15.43 -53.47
N SER A 14 45.04 -14.23 -53.62
CA SER A 14 44.45 -13.03 -53.03
C SER A 14 42.98 -13.03 -53.44
N VAL A 15 42.11 -13.30 -52.48
CA VAL A 15 40.69 -12.97 -52.62
C VAL A 15 40.66 -11.45 -52.56
N GLU A 16 40.84 -10.82 -53.72
CA GLU A 16 40.31 -9.49 -53.94
C GLU A 16 38.81 -9.62 -53.68
N ALA A 17 38.39 -9.13 -52.52
CA ALA A 17 36.97 -8.88 -52.28
C ALA A 17 36.56 -7.87 -53.36
N GLU A 18 35.94 -8.37 -54.44
CA GLU A 18 35.22 -7.54 -55.37
C GLU A 18 34.26 -6.70 -54.53
N ALA A 19 34.58 -5.42 -54.41
CA ALA A 19 33.68 -4.44 -53.83
C ALA A 19 32.38 -4.56 -54.61
N SER A 20 31.35 -5.10 -53.97
CA SER A 20 30.00 -5.11 -54.52
C SER A 20 29.68 -3.70 -55.02
N THR A 21 29.60 -3.56 -56.33
CA THR A 21 29.23 -2.31 -57.01
C THR A 21 27.73 -2.07 -56.96
N ASP A 22 26.98 -2.81 -56.13
CA ASP A 22 25.60 -2.46 -55.87
C ASP A 22 25.59 -1.30 -54.87
N LYS A 23 25.68 -0.07 -55.41
CA LYS A 23 25.31 1.13 -54.67
C LYS A 23 23.97 0.83 -54.01
N PRO A 24 23.85 0.83 -52.67
CA PRO A 24 22.54 0.67 -52.04
C PRO A 24 21.64 1.75 -52.65
N LYS A 25 20.51 1.30 -53.22
CA LYS A 25 19.50 2.19 -53.78
C LYS A 25 19.29 3.29 -52.76
N ASN A 26 19.61 4.52 -53.16
CA ASN A 26 19.49 5.71 -52.33
C ASN A 26 18.00 5.84 -51.95
N GLU A 27 17.59 5.22 -50.85
CA GLU A 27 16.20 5.03 -50.50
C GLU A 27 15.58 6.41 -50.32
N ILE A 28 14.64 6.73 -51.20
CA ILE A 28 13.97 8.02 -51.19
C ILE A 28 12.98 7.96 -50.02
N MET A 29 13.33 8.59 -48.90
CA MET A 29 12.40 8.70 -47.77
C MET A 29 11.36 9.81 -48.04
N GLN A 30 10.08 9.44 -47.98
CA GLN A 30 8.92 10.34 -48.03
C GLN A 30 8.41 10.67 -46.63
N TRP A 31 7.64 11.76 -46.52
CA TRP A 31 6.99 12.10 -45.26
C TRP A 31 5.78 11.18 -44.99
N PRO A 32 5.40 10.95 -43.71
CA PRO A 32 4.26 10.09 -43.41
C PRO A 32 2.96 10.61 -44.03
N ASP A 33 2.11 9.72 -44.53
CA ASP A 33 0.80 10.06 -45.11
C ASP A 33 -0.13 10.74 -44.08
N GLY A 34 -0.93 11.69 -44.56
CA GLY A 34 -1.95 12.39 -43.78
C GLY A 34 -1.98 13.90 -44.04
N ASP A 35 -3.04 14.56 -43.58
CA ASP A 35 -3.15 16.01 -43.58
C ASP A 35 -2.61 16.55 -42.25
N TYR A 36 -1.59 17.41 -42.32
CA TYR A 36 -0.98 18.06 -41.16
C TYR A 36 -0.13 19.25 -41.61
N ALA A 37 0.37 20.01 -40.65
CA ALA A 37 1.31 21.09 -40.95
C ALA A 37 2.44 21.17 -39.92
N THR A 38 3.49 21.87 -40.31
CA THR A 38 4.63 22.24 -39.45
C THR A 38 4.99 23.70 -39.67
N LEU A 39 5.79 24.27 -38.77
CA LEU A 39 6.42 25.56 -39.05
C LEU A 39 7.47 25.40 -40.15
N LYS A 40 7.59 26.42 -41.00
CA LYS A 40 8.56 26.47 -42.08
C LYS A 40 9.96 26.78 -41.54
N PRO A 41 10.93 25.87 -41.68
CA PRO A 41 12.33 26.15 -41.36
C PRO A 41 12.91 27.21 -42.31
N SER A 42 13.99 27.88 -41.91
CA SER A 42 14.71 28.85 -42.75
C SER A 42 15.21 28.25 -44.08
N SER A 43 15.44 26.93 -44.14
CA SER A 43 15.79 26.18 -45.36
C SER A 43 14.64 25.98 -46.36
N GLY A 44 13.42 26.36 -45.99
CA GLY A 44 12.21 26.11 -46.77
C GLY A 44 11.46 24.85 -46.33
N CYS A 45 10.30 24.61 -46.95
CA CYS A 45 9.47 23.46 -46.60
C CYS A 45 10.16 22.13 -46.93
N PRO A 46 9.90 21.08 -46.14
CA PRO A 46 10.45 19.77 -46.43
C PRO A 46 10.07 19.32 -47.85
N ALA A 47 11.04 18.79 -48.59
CA ALA A 47 10.78 18.25 -49.91
C ALA A 47 10.26 16.81 -49.80
N ASP A 48 9.15 16.51 -50.48
CA ASP A 48 8.73 15.16 -50.83
C ASP A 48 9.00 14.91 -52.33
N VAL A 49 9.12 13.64 -52.73
CA VAL A 49 9.33 13.25 -54.12
C VAL A 49 8.03 13.19 -54.91
N THR A 50 6.89 13.02 -54.24
CA THR A 50 5.58 12.85 -54.88
C THR A 50 4.75 14.12 -54.91
N GLU A 51 4.78 14.97 -53.87
CA GLU A 51 3.98 16.20 -53.81
C GLU A 51 4.72 17.39 -53.15
N LYS A 52 4.44 18.60 -53.63
CA LYS A 52 4.98 19.84 -53.05
C LYS A 52 4.07 20.30 -51.91
N TRP A 53 4.65 20.51 -50.73
CA TRP A 53 3.94 21.07 -49.57
C TRP A 53 3.39 22.46 -49.90
N GLN A 54 2.18 22.72 -49.42
CA GLN A 54 1.54 24.03 -49.55
C GLN A 54 2.10 24.98 -48.48
N GLU A 55 2.10 26.27 -48.76
CA GLU A 55 2.66 27.28 -47.85
C GLU A 55 1.60 28.30 -47.46
N GLY A 56 1.69 28.77 -46.23
CA GLY A 56 0.90 29.88 -45.71
C GLY A 56 1.63 30.60 -44.60
N TYR A 57 1.07 31.69 -44.11
CA TYR A 57 1.66 32.47 -43.04
C TYR A 57 0.61 33.11 -42.13
N ARG A 58 1.02 33.34 -40.89
CA ARG A 58 0.34 34.21 -39.92
C ARG A 58 1.30 35.31 -39.52
N LYS A 59 0.82 36.55 -39.49
CA LYS A 59 1.48 37.67 -38.83
C LYS A 59 0.63 38.12 -37.66
N GLU A 60 1.20 38.10 -36.47
CA GLU A 60 0.55 38.49 -35.23
C GLU A 60 1.25 39.70 -34.61
N TYR A 61 0.49 40.53 -33.90
CA TYR A 61 0.98 41.70 -33.16
C TYR A 61 0.71 41.51 -31.67
N GLY A 62 1.63 41.96 -30.82
CA GLY A 62 1.59 41.72 -29.38
C GLY A 62 1.77 43.03 -28.61
N LYS A 63 1.45 43.04 -27.32
CA LYS A 63 1.59 44.22 -26.45
C LYS A 63 2.96 44.29 -25.75
N GLY A 64 4.03 44.30 -26.54
CA GLY A 64 5.40 44.57 -26.08
C GLY A 64 6.47 43.78 -26.83
N THR A 65 7.70 43.77 -26.30
CA THR A 65 8.86 43.13 -26.95
C THR A 65 8.72 41.62 -27.02
N TYR A 66 8.50 41.11 -28.22
CA TYR A 66 8.63 39.68 -28.51
C TYR A 66 10.06 39.18 -28.23
N ASN A 67 10.16 37.95 -27.73
CA ASN A 67 11.43 37.28 -27.51
C ASN A 67 11.42 35.92 -28.24
N TYR A 68 12.59 35.43 -28.61
CA TYR A 68 12.76 34.16 -29.28
C TYR A 68 14.18 33.65 -29.01
N SER A 69 14.37 32.33 -29.13
CA SER A 69 15.70 31.75 -28.99
C SER A 69 16.65 32.30 -30.05
N ILE A 70 17.88 32.63 -29.67
CA ILE A 70 18.96 32.92 -30.62
C ILE A 70 19.95 31.74 -30.57
N PRO A 71 20.11 30.96 -31.66
CA PRO A 71 19.52 31.13 -33.00
C PRO A 71 18.03 30.69 -33.08
N LEU A 72 17.29 31.30 -34.02
CA LEU A 72 15.96 30.87 -34.45
C LEU A 72 16.03 30.46 -35.92
N ASP A 73 15.84 29.17 -36.22
CA ASP A 73 15.94 28.64 -37.59
C ASP A 73 14.56 28.53 -38.25
N LEU A 74 13.72 29.56 -38.08
CA LEU A 74 12.41 29.67 -38.70
C LEU A 74 12.44 30.64 -39.89
N PHE A 75 11.68 30.33 -40.93
CA PHE A 75 11.43 31.27 -42.01
C PHE A 75 10.33 32.25 -41.57
N GLY A 76 10.66 33.54 -41.54
CA GLY A 76 9.74 34.56 -41.05
C GLY A 76 10.40 35.92 -40.85
N GLU A 77 9.60 36.85 -40.33
CA GLU A 77 10.02 38.18 -39.88
C GLU A 77 9.72 38.26 -38.38
N PHE A 78 10.75 38.35 -37.53
CA PHE A 78 10.62 38.35 -36.08
C PHE A 78 11.17 39.65 -35.52
N THR A 79 10.27 40.54 -35.12
CA THR A 79 10.60 41.87 -34.62
C THR A 79 10.08 42.04 -33.19
N GLU A 80 10.43 43.14 -32.54
CA GLU A 80 9.87 43.47 -31.23
C GLU A 80 8.36 43.80 -31.29
N GLU A 81 7.82 44.15 -32.46
CA GLU A 81 6.43 44.60 -32.62
C GLU A 81 5.47 43.53 -33.17
N TYR A 82 5.99 42.61 -33.98
CA TYR A 82 5.22 41.55 -34.60
C TYR A 82 6.09 40.32 -34.89
N MET A 83 5.44 39.16 -34.94
CA MET A 83 6.00 37.93 -35.46
C MET A 83 5.22 37.51 -36.71
N LYS A 84 5.94 37.24 -37.80
CA LYS A 84 5.39 36.65 -39.01
C LYS A 84 6.07 35.32 -39.26
N PHE A 85 5.34 34.23 -39.06
CA PHE A 85 5.85 32.88 -39.24
C PHE A 85 5.06 32.15 -40.32
N PHE A 86 5.77 31.25 -41.00
CA PHE A 86 5.24 30.52 -42.13
C PHE A 86 5.00 29.05 -41.77
N PHE A 87 4.04 28.46 -42.46
CA PHE A 87 3.67 27.05 -42.32
C PHE A 87 4.01 26.28 -43.60
N CYS A 88 4.34 25.02 -43.40
CA CYS A 88 4.36 24.00 -44.44
C CYS A 88 3.19 23.07 -44.19
N VAL A 89 2.25 22.98 -45.13
CA VAL A 89 1.04 22.16 -45.04
C VAL A 89 1.17 20.97 -45.97
N HIS A 90 1.21 19.77 -45.38
CA HIS A 90 1.21 18.50 -46.08
C HIS A 90 -0.23 18.03 -46.34
N LYS A 91 -0.44 17.41 -47.50
CA LYS A 91 -1.71 16.79 -47.87
C LYS A 91 -1.53 15.30 -48.09
N SER A 92 -2.53 14.52 -47.72
CA SER A 92 -2.51 13.07 -47.90
C SER A 92 -2.36 12.71 -49.38
N VAL A 93 -1.46 11.78 -49.67
CA VAL A 93 -1.14 11.36 -51.04
C VAL A 93 -2.32 10.57 -51.61
N LYS A 94 -2.80 10.98 -52.80
CA LYS A 94 -3.98 10.35 -53.42
C LYS A 94 -3.75 8.89 -53.81
N ASP A 95 -2.57 8.56 -54.33
CA ASP A 95 -2.18 7.20 -54.69
C ASP A 95 -1.26 6.60 -53.63
N LYS A 96 -1.85 5.86 -52.70
CA LYS A 96 -1.12 5.20 -51.60
C LYS A 96 -0.12 4.13 -52.06
N SER A 97 -0.18 3.68 -53.32
CA SER A 97 0.80 2.74 -53.87
C SER A 97 2.19 3.36 -54.08
N LEU A 98 2.26 4.70 -54.08
CA LEU A 98 3.52 5.46 -54.22
C LEU A 98 4.27 5.65 -52.90
N ILE A 99 3.67 5.27 -51.77
CA ILE A 99 4.24 5.46 -50.42
C ILE A 99 4.78 4.11 -49.89
N PRO A 100 6.07 4.02 -49.53
CA PRO A 100 6.61 2.85 -48.85
C PRO A 100 5.82 2.52 -47.58
N LYS A 101 5.62 1.22 -47.30
CA LYS A 101 4.76 0.77 -46.17
C LYS A 101 5.15 1.40 -44.82
N TYR A 102 6.44 1.61 -44.57
CA TYR A 102 6.96 2.20 -43.33
C TYR A 102 6.70 3.72 -43.22
N GLN A 103 6.25 4.37 -44.29
CA GLN A 103 5.86 5.79 -44.36
C GLN A 103 4.35 5.98 -44.45
N THR A 104 3.56 4.93 -44.24
CA THR A 104 2.09 5.04 -44.19
C THR A 104 1.59 5.57 -42.85
N TYR A 105 2.45 5.68 -41.84
CA TYR A 105 2.09 6.12 -40.50
C TYR A 105 3.26 6.83 -39.81
N TRP A 106 2.93 7.64 -38.81
CA TRP A 106 3.91 8.22 -37.90
C TRP A 106 4.29 7.22 -36.81
N GLU A 107 5.57 7.05 -36.53
CA GLU A 107 6.02 6.14 -35.47
C GLU A 107 5.66 6.65 -34.06
N PRO A 108 5.43 5.75 -33.09
CA PRO A 108 5.22 6.14 -31.69
C PRO A 108 6.38 6.94 -31.10
N GLY A 109 6.06 8.01 -30.40
CA GLY A 109 7.05 8.93 -29.83
C GLY A 109 6.43 10.03 -28.96
N ARG A 110 7.21 11.08 -28.67
CA ARG A 110 6.78 12.24 -27.88
C ARG A 110 7.09 13.56 -28.58
N TYR A 111 6.17 14.01 -29.43
CA TYR A 111 6.31 15.20 -30.25
C TYR A 111 4.93 15.63 -30.78
N CYS A 112 4.80 16.88 -31.23
CA CYS A 112 3.57 17.37 -31.85
C CYS A 112 3.81 18.02 -33.21
N ILE A 113 2.73 18.09 -33.99
CA ILE A 113 2.59 18.78 -35.27
C ILE A 113 1.31 19.61 -35.25
N LEU A 114 1.11 20.47 -36.24
CA LEU A 114 -0.14 21.21 -36.39
C LEU A 114 -1.18 20.36 -37.11
N GLN A 115 -2.42 20.46 -36.65
CA GLN A 115 -3.55 19.81 -37.29
C GLN A 115 -3.85 20.46 -38.64
N SER A 116 -4.23 19.67 -39.64
CA SER A 116 -4.80 20.18 -40.90
C SER A 116 -5.86 19.18 -41.39
N GLY A 117 -6.90 19.67 -42.06
CA GLY A 117 -7.91 18.80 -42.67
C GLY A 117 -8.99 18.31 -41.68
N GLY A 118 -9.12 18.98 -40.53
CA GLY A 118 -10.19 18.79 -39.55
C GLY A 118 -9.96 17.65 -38.56
N LYS A 119 -8.87 16.88 -38.67
CA LYS A 119 -8.56 15.77 -37.75
C LYS A 119 -7.07 15.48 -37.69
N CYS A 120 -6.63 14.87 -36.59
CA CYS A 120 -5.24 14.43 -36.46
C CYS A 120 -4.94 13.16 -37.26
N PRO A 121 -3.68 13.00 -37.76
CA PRO A 121 -3.22 11.72 -38.29
C PRO A 121 -3.33 10.58 -37.27
N THR A 122 -3.39 9.34 -37.76
CA THR A 122 -3.56 8.15 -36.91
C THR A 122 -2.50 8.09 -35.81
N GLY A 123 -2.97 7.86 -34.58
CA GLY A 123 -2.12 7.75 -33.39
C GLY A 123 -1.91 9.06 -32.62
N PHE A 124 -2.21 10.22 -33.22
CA PHE A 124 -2.11 11.50 -32.53
C PHE A 124 -3.40 11.85 -31.78
N LYS A 125 -3.23 12.60 -30.69
CA LYS A 125 -4.32 13.22 -29.92
C LYS A 125 -4.38 14.71 -30.21
N SER A 126 -5.60 15.24 -30.31
CA SER A 126 -5.82 16.67 -30.59
C SER A 126 -5.68 17.52 -29.33
N GLY A 127 -5.22 18.75 -29.52
CA GLY A 127 -5.22 19.82 -28.52
C GLY A 127 -5.36 21.18 -29.21
N TYR A 128 -5.67 22.20 -28.43
CA TYR A 128 -5.85 23.57 -28.91
C TYR A 128 -5.18 24.54 -27.95
N ALA A 129 -4.37 25.46 -28.48
CA ALA A 129 -3.86 26.59 -27.73
C ALA A 129 -4.08 27.89 -28.50
N GLN A 130 -4.43 28.95 -27.77
CA GLN A 130 -4.67 30.28 -28.32
C GLN A 130 -3.78 31.31 -27.62
N MET A 131 -3.10 32.09 -28.44
CA MET A 131 -2.38 33.30 -28.05
C MET A 131 -3.31 34.50 -28.29
N ASP A 132 -3.28 35.46 -27.37
CA ASP A 132 -4.19 36.62 -27.34
C ASP A 132 -3.48 37.82 -28.00
N ASP A 133 -3.84 38.11 -29.25
CA ASP A 133 -3.15 39.13 -30.05
C ASP A 133 -3.55 40.54 -29.57
N ALA A 134 -2.74 41.56 -29.88
CA ALA A 134 -2.99 42.94 -29.43
C ALA A 134 -4.21 43.58 -30.15
N ASP A 135 -5.33 43.71 -29.44
CA ASP A 135 -6.63 44.21 -29.94
C ASP A 135 -6.60 45.66 -30.46
N ASP A 136 -5.59 46.45 -30.08
CA ASP A 136 -5.46 47.88 -30.40
C ASP A 136 -4.70 48.18 -31.70
N LYS A 137 -4.33 47.16 -32.48
CA LYS A 137 -3.55 47.31 -33.73
C LYS A 137 -4.42 47.15 -34.99
N VAL A 138 -4.14 47.94 -36.02
CA VAL A 138 -4.96 48.11 -37.26
C VAL A 138 -4.91 46.89 -38.22
N HIS A 139 -4.22 45.80 -37.84
CA HIS A 139 -3.88 44.69 -38.75
C HIS A 139 -4.08 43.29 -38.14
N LEU A 140 -5.19 43.07 -37.42
CA LEU A 140 -5.49 41.82 -36.73
C LEU A 140 -5.60 40.60 -37.66
N PHE A 141 -5.98 40.79 -38.93
CA PHE A 141 -6.29 39.72 -39.89
C PHE A 141 -5.17 39.36 -40.88
N GLU A 142 -3.91 39.74 -40.64
CA GLU A 142 -2.82 39.46 -41.58
C GLU A 142 -2.43 37.97 -41.60
N ASN A 143 -3.06 37.22 -42.51
CA ASN A 143 -2.73 35.84 -42.85
C ASN A 143 -2.86 35.60 -44.37
N GLY A 144 -2.27 34.52 -44.89
CA GLY A 144 -2.40 34.17 -46.31
C GLY A 144 -1.85 32.79 -46.67
N GLY A 145 -2.20 32.31 -47.86
CA GLY A 145 -1.82 30.98 -48.34
C GLY A 145 -2.65 29.85 -47.71
N THR A 146 -2.07 28.67 -47.57
CA THR A 146 -2.71 27.51 -46.92
C THR A 146 -2.32 27.46 -45.45
N LEU A 147 -3.31 27.50 -44.56
CA LEU A 147 -3.11 27.50 -43.11
C LEU A 147 -3.41 26.11 -42.50
N PRO A 148 -2.80 25.78 -41.35
CA PRO A 148 -3.29 24.69 -40.49
C PRO A 148 -4.70 24.98 -39.98
N ASP A 149 -5.32 23.98 -39.34
CA ASP A 149 -6.56 24.18 -38.63
C ASP A 149 -6.32 25.12 -37.43
N GLY A 150 -7.13 26.15 -37.29
CA GLY A 150 -6.93 27.18 -36.27
C GLY A 150 -7.94 28.31 -36.35
N TYR A 151 -7.72 29.31 -35.48
CA TYR A 151 -8.39 30.59 -35.48
C TYR A 151 -7.37 31.66 -35.82
N PHE A 152 -7.62 32.45 -36.87
CA PHE A 152 -6.67 33.44 -37.40
C PHE A 152 -7.36 34.78 -37.68
N VAL A 153 -8.36 35.10 -36.86
CA VAL A 153 -9.22 36.27 -37.07
C VAL A 153 -8.68 37.41 -36.21
N ASN A 154 -9.09 37.49 -34.95
CA ASN A 154 -8.55 38.50 -34.03
C ASN A 154 -7.30 37.97 -33.31
N ASP A 155 -7.33 36.69 -32.93
CA ASP A 155 -6.30 36.01 -32.17
C ASP A 155 -5.64 34.90 -32.99
N THR A 156 -4.52 34.39 -32.49
CA THR A 156 -3.83 33.24 -33.06
C THR A 156 -4.12 31.96 -32.25
N GLY A 157 -5.10 31.19 -32.72
CA GLY A 157 -5.46 29.88 -32.20
C GLY A 157 -4.94 28.74 -33.08
N LEU A 158 -4.23 27.78 -32.51
CA LEU A 158 -3.64 26.64 -33.22
C LEU A 158 -4.16 25.31 -32.68
N TYR A 159 -4.62 24.44 -33.58
CA TYR A 159 -4.86 23.04 -33.25
C TYR A 159 -3.58 22.22 -33.43
N PHE A 160 -3.27 21.42 -32.42
CA PHE A 160 -2.12 20.53 -32.38
C PHE A 160 -2.54 19.08 -32.44
N CYS A 161 -1.68 18.28 -33.03
CA CYS A 161 -1.72 16.83 -32.96
C CYS A 161 -0.46 16.37 -32.25
N CYS A 162 -0.60 15.74 -31.08
CA CYS A 162 0.52 15.27 -30.26
C CYS A 162 0.56 13.74 -30.15
N ARG A 163 1.78 13.18 -30.18
CA ARG A 163 2.08 11.81 -29.74
C ARG A 163 2.61 11.83 -28.31
N ASP A 164 2.17 10.85 -27.53
CA ASP A 164 2.60 10.62 -26.15
C ASP A 164 2.74 9.12 -25.82
N ASP A 165 2.84 8.29 -26.86
CA ASP A 165 2.75 6.82 -26.81
C ASP A 165 4.09 6.12 -27.11
N GLY A 166 5.20 6.85 -27.03
CA GLY A 166 6.56 6.33 -27.18
C GLY A 166 7.56 6.95 -26.22
N LEU A 167 8.82 6.51 -26.30
CA LEU A 167 9.92 7.09 -25.53
C LEU A 167 10.60 8.19 -26.35
N VAL A 168 10.82 9.36 -25.74
CA VAL A 168 11.52 10.49 -26.38
C VAL A 168 12.92 10.11 -26.89
N THR A 169 13.56 9.11 -26.29
CA THR A 169 14.90 8.61 -26.68
C THR A 169 14.88 7.54 -27.75
N LYS A 170 13.73 6.90 -28.00
CA LYS A 170 13.61 5.88 -29.04
C LYS A 170 13.57 6.60 -30.39
N GLU A 171 14.57 6.35 -31.21
CA GLU A 171 14.71 6.96 -32.53
C GLU A 171 13.48 6.67 -33.42
N ILE A 172 12.87 7.73 -33.96
CA ILE A 172 11.84 7.63 -35.01
C ILE A 172 12.44 7.88 -36.40
N VAL A 173 11.83 7.30 -37.42
CA VAL A 173 12.27 7.44 -38.82
C VAL A 173 11.43 8.50 -39.53
N LEU A 174 12.07 9.60 -39.92
CA LEU A 174 11.51 10.66 -40.76
C LEU A 174 12.52 11.01 -41.86
N PRO A 175 12.10 11.68 -42.96
CA PRO A 175 13.03 12.19 -43.96
C PRO A 175 14.10 13.09 -43.33
N ASN A 176 15.36 12.76 -43.59
CA ASN A 176 16.51 13.35 -42.88
C ASN A 176 17.45 14.13 -43.81
N ARG A 177 16.98 14.50 -45.01
CA ARG A 177 17.79 15.26 -45.99
C ARG A 177 17.69 16.77 -45.81
N ASN A 178 16.53 17.25 -45.34
CA ASN A 178 16.27 18.67 -45.16
C ASN A 178 15.92 18.95 -43.70
N PRO A 179 16.31 20.12 -43.17
CA PRO A 179 15.86 20.53 -41.84
C PRO A 179 14.34 20.59 -41.74
N PHE A 180 13.80 20.32 -40.55
CA PHE A 180 12.38 20.42 -40.26
C PHE A 180 12.14 20.75 -38.79
N ILE A 181 10.91 21.12 -38.46
CA ILE A 181 10.52 21.52 -37.10
C ILE A 181 9.34 20.67 -36.64
N LEU A 182 9.47 20.14 -35.42
CA LEU A 182 8.36 19.57 -34.65
C LEU A 182 8.21 20.38 -33.37
N TYR A 183 7.03 20.29 -32.75
CA TYR A 183 6.83 20.89 -31.44
C TYR A 183 7.24 19.89 -30.35
N MET A 184 7.90 20.40 -29.31
CA MET A 184 8.27 19.59 -28.16
C MET A 184 7.01 19.13 -27.42
N MET A 185 6.97 17.91 -26.93
CA MET A 185 5.84 17.42 -26.13
C MET A 185 5.88 17.96 -24.70
N THR A 186 4.73 18.27 -24.11
CA THR A 186 4.63 18.67 -22.70
C THR A 186 5.25 17.63 -21.78
N GLY A 187 6.05 18.08 -20.81
CA GLY A 187 6.71 17.23 -19.81
C GLY A 187 8.08 16.70 -20.24
N GLU A 188 8.53 16.98 -21.46
CA GLU A 188 9.86 16.63 -21.94
C GLU A 188 10.86 17.77 -21.77
N THR A 189 12.12 17.43 -21.52
CA THR A 189 13.24 18.38 -21.43
C THR A 189 14.19 18.28 -22.62
N LYS A 190 13.87 17.43 -23.60
CA LYS A 190 14.66 17.19 -24.81
C LYS A 190 13.74 16.85 -25.97
N CYS A 191 14.26 17.01 -27.18
CA CYS A 191 13.54 16.67 -28.40
C CYS A 191 13.48 15.15 -28.63
N GLN A 192 12.42 14.72 -29.31
CA GLN A 192 12.28 13.36 -29.81
C GLN A 192 13.50 12.99 -30.68
N THR A 193 14.17 11.88 -30.39
CA THR A 193 15.28 11.40 -31.24
C THR A 193 14.75 11.04 -32.63
N VAL A 194 15.34 11.60 -33.70
CA VAL A 194 15.02 11.27 -35.10
C VAL A 194 16.27 10.71 -35.80
N ARG A 195 16.08 9.66 -36.61
CA ARG A 195 17.18 8.98 -37.29
C ARG A 195 17.96 9.87 -38.24
N GLY A 196 19.27 9.96 -37.98
CA GLY A 196 20.20 10.72 -38.80
C GLY A 196 20.00 12.24 -38.70
N MET A 197 19.31 12.72 -37.67
CA MET A 197 19.15 14.15 -37.39
C MET A 197 19.73 14.51 -36.02
N THR A 198 20.36 15.67 -35.94
CA THR A 198 20.60 16.36 -34.66
C THR A 198 19.40 17.24 -34.34
N SER A 199 19.14 17.50 -33.06
CA SER A 199 18.05 18.38 -32.64
C SER A 199 18.54 19.48 -31.72
N SER A 200 17.95 20.66 -31.84
CA SER A 200 18.15 21.80 -30.94
C SER A 200 16.80 22.36 -30.51
N ILE A 201 16.68 22.67 -29.23
CA ILE A 201 15.48 23.29 -28.66
C ILE A 201 15.49 24.77 -29.02
N GLN A 202 14.38 25.27 -29.57
CA GLN A 202 14.13 26.68 -29.87
C GLN A 202 12.81 27.10 -29.22
N TYR A 203 12.55 28.40 -29.11
CA TYR A 203 11.27 28.88 -28.59
C TYR A 203 10.80 30.16 -29.27
N LEU A 204 9.48 30.30 -29.34
CA LEU A 204 8.77 31.55 -29.65
C LEU A 204 8.08 32.02 -28.38
N GLN A 205 8.26 33.29 -28.01
CA GLN A 205 7.61 33.90 -26.86
C GLN A 205 6.64 34.99 -27.34
N PHE A 206 5.34 34.71 -27.23
CA PHE A 206 4.25 35.62 -27.55
C PHE A 206 3.88 36.46 -26.33
N ASN A 207 3.64 37.75 -26.52
CA ASN A 207 3.25 38.67 -25.44
C ASN A 207 1.76 39.03 -25.60
N ASP A 208 0.94 38.31 -24.84
CA ASP A 208 -0.52 38.29 -24.89
C ASP A 208 -1.14 39.60 -24.37
N ASP A 209 -2.27 40.04 -24.92
CA ASP A 209 -2.95 41.26 -24.44
C ASP A 209 -3.44 41.12 -22.97
N HIS A 210 -3.44 42.25 -22.25
CA HIS A 210 -3.81 42.35 -20.83
C HIS A 210 -5.33 42.36 -20.58
N ASN A 211 -6.14 42.55 -21.64
CA ASN A 211 -7.58 42.80 -21.54
C ASN A 211 -8.47 41.65 -22.03
N GLY A 212 -7.90 40.59 -22.61
CA GLY A 212 -8.62 39.47 -23.21
C GLY A 212 -8.73 38.22 -22.33
N ASN A 213 -9.38 37.18 -22.90
CA ASN A 213 -9.48 35.88 -22.27
C ASN A 213 -8.09 35.21 -22.32
N ARG A 214 -7.37 35.23 -21.19
CA ARG A 214 -6.07 34.56 -21.00
C ARG A 214 -5.99 33.23 -21.76
N GLY A 215 -4.87 33.05 -22.47
CA GLY A 215 -4.59 31.94 -23.39
C GLY A 215 -5.32 30.64 -23.06
N ILE A 216 -6.27 30.26 -23.92
CA ILE A 216 -7.04 29.03 -23.78
C ILE A 216 -6.16 27.88 -24.23
N ALA A 217 -5.90 26.93 -23.34
CA ALA A 217 -5.14 25.72 -23.63
C ALA A 217 -5.93 24.49 -23.18
N ASN A 218 -6.25 23.58 -24.09
CA ASN A 218 -6.99 22.35 -23.79
C ASN A 218 -6.53 21.17 -24.66
N GLY A 219 -6.78 19.95 -24.18
CA GLY A 219 -6.41 18.71 -24.87
C GLY A 219 -4.94 18.34 -24.71
N THR A 220 -4.41 17.57 -25.67
CA THR A 220 -3.00 17.13 -25.64
C THR A 220 -2.13 18.15 -26.37
N LEU A 221 -1.22 18.78 -25.64
CA LEU A 221 -0.51 19.98 -26.11
C LEU A 221 1.01 19.79 -26.18
N PRO A 222 1.68 20.54 -27.08
CA PRO A 222 3.12 20.70 -27.00
C PRO A 222 3.51 21.42 -25.71
N ALA A 223 4.80 21.41 -25.38
CA ALA A 223 5.34 22.16 -24.27
C ALA A 223 5.07 23.66 -24.49
N ILE A 224 4.12 24.16 -23.70
CA ILE A 224 3.69 25.55 -23.65
C ILE A 224 3.84 26.03 -22.22
N LYS A 225 4.41 27.22 -22.05
CA LYS A 225 4.54 27.88 -20.75
C LYS A 225 3.79 29.21 -20.78
N ILE A 226 2.82 29.38 -19.90
CA ILE A 226 1.99 30.59 -19.79
C ILE A 226 2.33 31.29 -18.47
N GLU A 227 2.93 32.49 -18.53
CA GLU A 227 3.31 33.30 -17.36
C GLU A 227 3.06 34.80 -17.64
N ASN A 228 2.40 35.53 -16.74
CA ASN A 228 2.30 36.99 -16.79
C ASN A 228 1.92 37.61 -18.16
N ASN A 229 0.93 37.02 -18.86
CA ASN A 229 0.51 37.40 -20.23
C ASN A 229 1.60 37.14 -21.28
N THR A 230 2.36 36.09 -21.09
CA THR A 230 3.34 35.61 -22.05
C THR A 230 3.11 34.13 -22.28
N THR A 231 3.01 33.74 -23.54
CA THR A 231 2.92 32.34 -23.97
C THR A 231 4.23 31.96 -24.65
N ILE A 232 4.94 30.96 -24.13
CA ILE A 232 6.17 30.43 -24.72
C ILE A 232 5.88 29.05 -25.32
N LEU A 233 6.18 28.90 -26.60
CA LEU A 233 6.03 27.64 -27.33
C LEU A 233 7.40 27.06 -27.66
N PHE A 234 7.66 25.83 -27.20
CA PHE A 234 8.94 25.15 -27.40
C PHE A 234 8.94 24.29 -28.67
N LEU A 235 9.99 24.49 -29.47
CA LEU A 235 10.19 23.89 -30.78
C LEU A 235 11.42 22.99 -30.75
N CYS A 236 11.39 21.94 -31.57
CA CYS A 236 12.50 21.08 -31.87
C CYS A 236 12.90 21.29 -33.33
N HIS A 237 14.02 21.97 -33.53
CA HIS A 237 14.61 22.11 -34.84
C HIS A 237 15.55 20.93 -35.12
N TYR A 238 15.32 20.23 -36.23
CA TYR A 238 16.12 19.08 -36.64
C TYR A 238 16.98 19.44 -37.84
N LYS A 239 18.30 19.17 -37.74
CA LYS A 239 19.25 19.33 -38.84
C LYS A 239 19.85 17.97 -39.22
N PRO A 240 20.05 17.66 -40.51
CA PRO A 240 20.77 16.46 -40.93
C PRO A 240 22.10 16.35 -40.20
N VAL A 241 22.39 15.16 -39.67
CA VAL A 241 23.72 14.86 -39.17
C VAL A 241 24.69 14.96 -40.35
N GLU A 242 25.70 15.82 -40.26
CA GLU A 242 26.80 15.83 -41.23
C GLU A 242 27.48 14.47 -41.19
N CYS A 243 27.20 13.67 -42.22
CA CYS A 243 27.64 12.30 -42.22
C CYS A 243 29.13 12.21 -42.54
N GLY A 244 29.89 11.67 -41.60
CA GLY A 244 31.26 11.28 -41.87
C GLY A 244 31.28 9.99 -42.67
N CYS A 245 31.19 8.86 -41.98
CA CYS A 245 31.31 7.53 -42.56
C CYS A 245 29.94 6.88 -42.68
N LEU A 246 29.65 6.25 -43.81
CA LEU A 246 28.45 5.45 -43.99
C LEU A 246 28.81 3.96 -43.79
N VAL A 247 28.23 3.32 -42.79
CA VAL A 247 28.47 1.91 -42.46
C VAL A 247 27.14 1.19 -42.40
N GLU A 248 26.92 0.22 -43.30
CA GLU A 248 25.64 -0.51 -43.40
C GLU A 248 24.41 0.43 -43.47
N SER A 249 24.51 1.49 -44.27
CA SER A 249 23.48 2.54 -44.41
C SER A 249 23.20 3.35 -43.13
N LYS A 250 24.00 3.18 -42.07
CA LYS A 250 23.97 4.02 -40.87
C LYS A 250 25.07 5.07 -40.94
N CYS A 251 24.69 6.28 -40.59
CA CYS A 251 25.61 7.39 -40.56
C CYS A 251 26.45 7.38 -39.28
N LYS A 252 27.76 7.55 -39.43
CA LYS A 252 28.74 7.74 -38.35
C LYS A 252 29.37 9.12 -38.47
N THR A 253 29.31 9.90 -37.40
CA THR A 253 29.88 11.26 -37.37
C THR A 253 31.41 11.23 -37.25
N LYS A 254 32.07 12.32 -37.63
CA LYS A 254 33.53 12.45 -37.47
C LYS A 254 33.93 12.24 -36.00
N GLY A 255 34.83 11.28 -35.76
CA GLY A 255 35.31 10.91 -34.43
C GLY A 255 34.41 9.94 -33.66
N GLU A 256 33.26 9.54 -34.21
CA GLU A 256 32.39 8.55 -33.57
C GLU A 256 33.09 7.18 -33.52
N GLU A 257 33.14 6.59 -32.33
CA GLU A 257 33.63 5.23 -32.11
C GLU A 257 32.47 4.23 -31.97
N TRP A 258 32.61 3.04 -32.55
CA TRP A 258 31.66 1.95 -32.38
C TRP A 258 32.33 0.60 -32.49
N SER A 259 31.69 -0.43 -31.93
CA SER A 259 32.21 -1.79 -31.96
C SER A 259 31.26 -2.74 -32.67
N VAL A 260 31.84 -3.64 -33.46
CA VAL A 260 31.12 -4.63 -34.27
C VAL A 260 31.55 -6.01 -33.81
N LEU A 261 30.58 -6.87 -33.50
CA LEU A 261 30.84 -8.28 -33.18
C LEU A 261 31.18 -9.04 -34.46
N ARG A 262 32.37 -9.65 -34.50
CA ARG A 262 32.84 -10.53 -35.58
C ARG A 262 33.15 -11.92 -35.02
N SER A 263 33.46 -12.88 -35.89
CA SER A 263 33.87 -14.24 -35.52
C SER A 263 35.08 -14.27 -34.58
N GLU A 264 35.95 -13.27 -34.65
CA GLU A 264 37.17 -13.15 -33.85
C GLU A 264 36.98 -12.31 -32.56
N GLY A 265 35.77 -11.80 -32.31
CA GLY A 265 35.45 -10.94 -31.16
C GLY A 265 34.94 -9.55 -31.56
N CYS A 266 34.85 -8.66 -30.59
CA CYS A 266 34.38 -7.30 -30.80
C CYS A 266 35.51 -6.38 -31.28
N VAL A 267 35.34 -5.82 -32.47
CA VAL A 267 36.31 -4.92 -33.11
C VAL A 267 35.81 -3.49 -33.06
N ARG A 268 36.60 -2.59 -32.49
CA ARG A 268 36.29 -1.18 -32.30
C ARG A 268 36.84 -0.34 -33.46
N HIS A 269 35.99 0.52 -34.00
CA HIS A 269 36.24 1.37 -35.15
C HIS A 269 36.00 2.84 -34.78
N VAL A 270 36.59 3.75 -35.53
CA VAL A 270 36.32 5.19 -35.50
C VAL A 270 36.08 5.70 -36.91
N CYS A 271 35.20 6.69 -37.04
CA CYS A 271 35.06 7.42 -38.29
C CYS A 271 36.11 8.54 -38.34
N GLN A 272 37.13 8.38 -39.16
CA GLN A 272 38.23 9.33 -39.28
C GLN A 272 38.13 10.12 -40.59
N MET A 273 38.33 11.44 -40.51
CA MET A 273 38.53 12.27 -41.70
C MET A 273 40.00 12.21 -42.13
N GLN A 274 40.22 12.01 -43.43
CA GLN A 274 41.53 12.03 -44.06
C GLN A 274 41.49 12.94 -45.30
N MET A 275 42.53 13.74 -45.48
CA MET A 275 42.74 14.52 -46.69
C MET A 275 43.25 13.59 -47.81
N VAL A 276 42.50 13.47 -48.91
CA VAL A 276 42.92 12.73 -50.11
C VAL A 276 42.81 13.68 -51.29
N ASN A 277 43.94 14.02 -51.91
CA ASN A 277 44.00 14.95 -53.05
C ASN A 277 43.29 16.30 -52.82
N ASN A 278 43.49 16.91 -51.63
CA ASN A 278 42.83 18.16 -51.22
C ASN A 278 41.30 18.07 -51.01
N THR A 279 40.74 16.86 -51.02
CA THR A 279 39.33 16.62 -50.70
C THR A 279 39.21 15.91 -49.36
N GLU A 280 38.29 16.34 -48.51
CA GLU A 280 37.98 15.64 -47.27
C GLU A 280 37.29 14.30 -47.60
N LYS A 281 37.88 13.20 -47.15
CA LYS A 281 37.31 11.86 -47.28
C LYS A 281 37.20 11.23 -45.91
N PHE A 282 36.03 10.73 -45.58
CA PHE A 282 35.82 9.97 -44.35
C PHE A 282 36.09 8.49 -44.58
N ILE A 283 36.85 7.88 -43.67
CA ILE A 283 37.19 6.47 -43.68
C ILE A 283 36.86 5.83 -42.33
N VAL A 284 36.43 4.58 -42.37
CA VAL A 284 36.31 3.74 -41.18
C VAL A 284 37.70 3.21 -40.85
N LYS A 285 38.19 3.51 -39.65
CA LYS A 285 39.48 3.00 -39.15
C LYS A 285 39.26 2.08 -37.96
N GLU A 286 39.88 0.90 -37.99
CA GLU A 286 39.97 0.03 -36.83
C GLU A 286 40.94 0.61 -35.80
N ILE A 287 40.50 0.72 -34.54
CA ILE A 287 41.27 1.36 -33.46
C ILE A 287 41.51 0.45 -32.26
N GLY A 288 40.91 -0.73 -32.21
CA GLY A 288 41.20 -1.71 -31.17
C GLY A 288 40.15 -2.80 -31.07
N GLN A 289 40.19 -3.53 -29.96
CA GLN A 289 39.21 -4.55 -29.60
C GLN A 289 38.50 -4.20 -28.29
N ASP A 290 37.30 -4.73 -28.14
CA ASP A 290 36.40 -4.58 -26.98
C ASP A 290 35.99 -5.96 -26.44
N CYS A 291 35.47 -6.02 -25.22
CA CYS A 291 35.02 -7.30 -24.68
C CYS A 291 33.73 -7.78 -25.33
N THR A 292 33.65 -9.08 -25.59
CA THR A 292 32.42 -9.76 -25.97
C THR A 292 31.67 -10.20 -24.70
N TRP A 293 30.40 -9.84 -24.59
CA TRP A 293 29.51 -10.26 -23.51
C TRP A 293 28.10 -10.55 -24.03
N MET A 294 27.63 -11.80 -23.89
CA MET A 294 26.26 -12.22 -24.28
C MET A 294 25.82 -11.64 -25.63
N ASP A 295 26.61 -11.88 -26.68
CA ASP A 295 26.37 -11.40 -28.05
C ASP A 295 26.36 -9.87 -28.23
N SER A 296 26.97 -9.13 -27.30
CA SER A 296 27.12 -7.68 -27.37
C SER A 296 28.57 -7.24 -27.14
N CYS A 297 28.92 -6.07 -27.66
CA CYS A 297 30.23 -5.47 -27.45
C CYS A 297 30.21 -4.49 -26.27
N LYS A 298 31.25 -4.58 -25.42
CA LYS A 298 31.44 -3.71 -24.27
C LYS A 298 32.79 -3.03 -24.36
N ALA A 299 32.77 -1.70 -24.36
CA ALA A 299 33.97 -0.88 -24.45
C ALA A 299 34.99 -1.25 -23.37
N VAL A 300 36.28 -1.24 -23.71
CA VAL A 300 37.36 -1.40 -22.73
C VAL A 300 37.23 -0.37 -21.60
N ASN A 301 37.45 -0.79 -20.36
CA ASN A 301 37.27 -0.02 -19.12
C ASN A 301 35.82 0.39 -18.82
N SER A 302 34.84 -0.03 -19.63
CA SER A 302 33.43 0.21 -19.30
C SER A 302 32.93 -0.75 -18.23
N THR A 303 32.04 -0.25 -17.39
CA THR A 303 31.32 -1.02 -16.38
C THR A 303 29.83 -1.07 -16.73
N TRP A 304 29.19 -2.22 -16.55
CA TRP A 304 27.75 -2.37 -16.74
C TRP A 304 27.17 -3.34 -15.73
N LYS A 305 25.86 -3.22 -15.47
CA LYS A 305 25.13 -4.15 -14.60
C LYS A 305 24.44 -5.23 -15.42
N HIS A 306 24.45 -6.45 -14.91
CA HIS A 306 23.59 -7.53 -15.38
C HIS A 306 23.02 -8.25 -14.15
N GLY A 307 21.70 -8.13 -13.94
CA GLY A 307 21.09 -8.39 -12.65
C GLY A 307 21.65 -7.46 -11.57
N CYS A 308 21.98 -8.02 -10.40
CA CYS A 308 22.54 -7.26 -9.28
C CYS A 308 24.07 -7.33 -9.20
N ILE A 309 24.74 -7.68 -10.30
CA ILE A 309 26.20 -7.78 -10.39
C ILE A 309 26.71 -6.74 -11.39
N THR A 310 27.73 -5.98 -11.00
CA THR A 310 28.44 -5.05 -11.88
C THR A 310 29.63 -5.76 -12.50
N TYR A 311 29.73 -5.74 -13.83
CA TYR A 311 30.83 -6.29 -14.60
C TYR A 311 31.67 -5.17 -15.20
N ARG A 312 32.95 -5.45 -15.44
CA ARG A 312 33.87 -4.56 -16.13
C ARG A 312 34.60 -5.30 -17.25
N CYS A 313 34.81 -4.60 -18.35
CA CYS A 313 35.70 -5.06 -19.42
C CYS A 313 37.11 -4.57 -19.14
N ASP A 314 38.02 -5.49 -18.85
CA ASP A 314 39.42 -5.19 -18.55
C ASP A 314 40.35 -5.64 -19.69
N LEU A 315 41.34 -4.80 -19.98
CA LEU A 315 42.41 -5.08 -20.93
C LEU A 315 43.71 -5.36 -20.18
N SER A 316 44.21 -6.59 -20.29
CA SER A 316 45.52 -6.99 -19.77
C SER A 316 46.53 -7.05 -20.92
N VAL A 317 47.58 -6.23 -20.86
CA VAL A 317 48.65 -6.21 -21.87
C VAL A 317 49.85 -7.01 -21.38
N GLY A 318 50.09 -8.17 -22.00
CA GLY A 318 51.31 -8.98 -21.82
C GLY A 318 52.42 -8.56 -22.77
N LYS A 319 53.59 -9.22 -22.69
CA LYS A 319 54.76 -8.90 -23.53
C LYS A 319 54.51 -9.07 -25.03
N ASP A 320 53.71 -10.07 -25.43
CA ASP A 320 53.46 -10.43 -26.84
C ASP A 320 51.96 -10.63 -27.17
N HIS A 321 51.06 -10.43 -26.21
CA HIS A 321 49.62 -10.61 -26.40
C HIS A 321 48.84 -9.67 -25.49
N TYR A 322 47.68 -9.23 -25.95
CA TYR A 322 46.69 -8.58 -25.10
C TYR A 322 45.53 -9.56 -24.83
N LYS A 323 44.94 -9.48 -23.64
CA LYS A 323 43.80 -10.30 -23.22
C LYS A 323 42.69 -9.40 -22.72
N LEU A 324 41.51 -9.55 -23.31
CA LEU A 324 40.28 -8.92 -22.86
C LEU A 324 39.55 -9.88 -21.91
N THR A 325 39.20 -9.42 -20.72
CA THR A 325 38.43 -10.20 -19.74
C THR A 325 37.21 -9.42 -19.28
N VAL A 326 36.13 -10.15 -19.04
CA VAL A 326 34.96 -9.60 -18.35
C VAL A 326 34.95 -10.14 -16.94
N GLU A 327 35.11 -9.27 -15.96
CA GLU A 327 35.17 -9.66 -14.54
C GLU A 327 34.08 -8.96 -13.74
N PRO A 328 33.44 -9.65 -12.79
CA PRO A 328 32.55 -9.01 -11.83
C PRO A 328 33.38 -8.13 -10.88
N THR A 329 32.98 -6.87 -10.73
CA THR A 329 33.63 -5.88 -9.88
C THR A 329 32.84 -5.60 -8.61
N GLU A 330 31.51 -5.71 -8.67
CA GLU A 330 30.62 -5.53 -7.53
C GLU A 330 29.55 -6.61 -7.51
N PHE A 331 29.17 -7.02 -6.30
CA PHE A 331 28.20 -8.07 -6.07
C PHE A 331 27.03 -7.53 -5.26
N GLY A 332 25.83 -8.00 -5.58
CA GLY A 332 24.62 -7.66 -4.85
C GLY A 332 23.58 -8.78 -4.94
N CYS A 333 22.79 -8.92 -3.88
CA CYS A 333 21.71 -9.91 -3.82
C CYS A 333 20.46 -9.35 -4.49
N SER A 334 19.76 -10.21 -5.25
CA SER A 334 18.50 -9.89 -5.92
C SER A 334 17.30 -10.33 -5.07
N ASP A 335 16.31 -9.45 -4.96
CA ASP A 335 14.99 -9.74 -4.40
C ASP A 335 13.92 -9.18 -5.35
N GLY A 336 13.46 -10.01 -6.28
CA GLY A 336 12.72 -9.53 -7.45
C GLY A 336 13.55 -8.52 -8.23
N ASP A 337 12.99 -7.33 -8.46
CA ASP A 337 13.65 -6.26 -9.22
C ASP A 337 14.60 -5.38 -8.38
N LYS A 338 14.69 -5.62 -7.06
CA LYS A 338 15.55 -4.84 -6.16
C LYS A 338 16.91 -5.51 -5.97
N CYS A 339 17.95 -4.70 -5.93
CA CYS A 339 19.33 -5.11 -5.66
C CYS A 339 19.83 -4.54 -4.34
N TYR A 340 20.45 -5.39 -3.53
CA TYR A 340 21.03 -5.03 -2.24
C TYR A 340 22.52 -5.31 -2.24
N ASN A 341 23.31 -4.38 -1.72
CA ASN A 341 24.77 -4.52 -1.70
C ASN A 341 25.19 -5.61 -0.70
N VAL A 342 26.35 -6.23 -0.93
CA VAL A 342 26.92 -7.17 0.06
C VAL A 342 27.14 -6.45 1.40
N GLY A 343 26.66 -7.07 2.49
CA GLY A 343 26.65 -6.50 3.84
C GLY A 343 25.37 -5.75 4.20
N GLU A 344 24.52 -5.43 3.22
CA GLU A 344 23.26 -4.74 3.47
C GLU A 344 22.24 -5.66 4.16
N LYS A 345 21.58 -5.11 5.18
CA LYS A 345 20.54 -5.78 5.96
C LYS A 345 19.16 -5.44 5.43
N VAL A 346 18.33 -6.46 5.26
CA VAL A 346 16.97 -6.34 4.74
C VAL A 346 16.02 -6.97 5.74
N ALA A 347 15.13 -6.16 6.30
CA ALA A 347 14.05 -6.63 7.13
C ALA A 347 12.93 -7.22 6.25
N ARG A 348 12.56 -8.47 6.52
CA ARG A 348 11.48 -9.20 5.85
C ARG A 348 10.53 -9.75 6.90
N ASN A 349 9.35 -9.17 7.02
CA ASN A 349 8.40 -9.56 8.08
C ASN A 349 9.06 -9.51 9.46
N CYS A 350 9.20 -10.66 10.13
CA CYS A 350 9.85 -10.78 11.44
C CYS A 350 11.21 -11.47 11.39
N TYR A 351 11.87 -11.47 10.24
CA TYR A 351 13.27 -11.88 10.15
C TYR A 351 14.08 -10.83 9.39
N GLU A 352 15.37 -10.77 9.69
CA GLU A 352 16.35 -9.93 9.01
C GLU A 352 17.32 -10.84 8.26
N VAL A 353 17.55 -10.53 6.99
CA VAL A 353 18.58 -11.16 6.18
C VAL A 353 19.69 -10.17 5.87
N VAL A 354 20.91 -10.66 5.74
CA VAL A 354 22.04 -9.88 5.24
C VAL A 354 22.50 -10.47 3.91
N CYS A 355 22.74 -9.61 2.92
CA CYS A 355 23.34 -10.07 1.67
C CYS A 355 24.79 -10.47 1.90
N LYS A 356 25.16 -11.72 1.58
CA LYS A 356 26.52 -12.24 1.68
C LYS A 356 27.05 -12.66 0.32
N LEU A 357 28.36 -12.55 0.19
CA LEU A 357 29.15 -13.15 -0.88
C LEU A 357 29.80 -14.43 -0.35
N SER A 358 29.74 -15.51 -1.12
CA SER A 358 30.37 -16.79 -0.80
C SER A 358 31.89 -16.65 -0.70
N GLU A 359 32.54 -17.54 0.05
CA GLU A 359 34.00 -17.48 0.29
C GLU A 359 34.82 -17.53 -1.00
N ASN A 360 34.34 -18.28 -2.00
CA ASN A 360 34.96 -18.35 -3.33
C ASN A 360 34.67 -17.14 -4.24
N LYS A 361 33.93 -16.13 -3.75
CA LYS A 361 33.55 -14.89 -4.46
C LYS A 361 32.81 -15.10 -5.78
N THR A 362 32.08 -16.20 -5.94
CA THR A 362 31.30 -16.47 -7.16
C THR A 362 29.80 -16.29 -6.99
N THR A 363 29.30 -16.34 -5.75
CA THR A 363 27.86 -16.50 -5.50
C THR A 363 27.40 -15.60 -4.38
N VAL A 364 26.32 -14.87 -4.63
CA VAL A 364 25.64 -14.03 -3.63
C VAL A 364 24.39 -14.72 -3.11
N TYR A 365 24.11 -14.57 -1.82
CA TYR A 365 22.91 -15.13 -1.20
C TYR A 365 22.51 -14.33 0.04
N PHE A 366 21.22 -14.42 0.40
CA PHE A 366 20.73 -13.88 1.65
C PHE A 366 20.97 -14.86 2.79
N ASN A 367 21.63 -14.40 3.84
CA ASN A 367 21.83 -15.14 5.08
C ASN A 367 20.94 -14.57 6.17
N ILE A 368 20.11 -15.39 6.80
CA ILE A 368 19.29 -14.96 7.93
C ILE A 368 20.19 -14.63 9.12
N VAL A 369 19.99 -13.47 9.74
CA VAL A 369 20.76 -12.98 10.89
C VAL A 369 19.90 -12.73 12.13
N GLN A 370 18.61 -12.51 11.95
CA GLN A 370 17.66 -12.39 13.03
C GLN A 370 16.34 -13.01 12.61
N GLU A 371 15.67 -13.68 13.55
CA GLU A 371 14.35 -14.25 13.34
C GLU A 371 13.44 -13.94 14.51
N GLY A 372 12.14 -14.01 14.27
CA GLY A 372 11.12 -13.63 15.21
C GLY A 372 9.73 -14.08 14.80
N CYS A 373 8.84 -14.10 15.78
CA CYS A 373 7.45 -14.49 15.67
C CYS A 373 6.57 -13.25 15.52
N LYS A 374 5.42 -13.38 14.85
CA LYS A 374 4.39 -12.35 14.83
C LYS A 374 3.44 -12.51 16.02
N ASP A 375 3.14 -11.41 16.68
CA ASP A 375 2.07 -11.33 17.69
C ASP A 375 0.69 -11.07 17.05
N SER A 376 -0.36 -10.98 17.88
CA SER A 376 -1.74 -10.75 17.39
C SER A 376 -1.94 -9.37 16.72
N LYS A 377 -1.02 -8.44 16.94
CA LYS A 377 -0.99 -7.09 16.37
C LYS A 377 0.04 -6.94 15.23
N ASN A 378 0.59 -8.04 14.73
CA ASN A 378 1.66 -8.09 13.72
C ASN A 378 3.02 -7.49 14.14
N ASN A 379 3.29 -7.26 15.43
CA ASN A 379 4.63 -6.89 15.89
C ASN A 379 5.53 -8.13 15.98
N CYS A 380 6.83 -7.91 15.81
CA CYS A 380 7.83 -8.97 15.85
C CYS A 380 8.38 -9.16 17.26
N ILE A 381 8.37 -10.41 17.71
CA ILE A 381 8.94 -10.88 18.97
C ILE A 381 10.20 -11.68 18.63
N ALA A 382 11.35 -11.33 19.20
CA ALA A 382 12.59 -12.05 18.90
C ALA A 382 12.54 -13.49 19.41
N VAL A 383 13.21 -14.43 18.71
CA VAL A 383 13.33 -15.82 19.20
C VAL A 383 13.93 -15.83 20.60
N GLY A 384 13.25 -16.52 21.54
CA GLY A 384 13.61 -16.58 22.95
C GLY A 384 12.88 -15.57 23.84
N GLU A 385 12.37 -14.47 23.28
CA GLU A 385 11.62 -13.45 24.01
C GLU A 385 10.22 -13.93 24.40
N GLN A 386 9.73 -13.46 25.54
CA GLN A 386 8.39 -13.75 26.05
C GLN A 386 7.51 -12.50 25.98
N LYS A 387 6.26 -12.68 25.58
CA LYS A 387 5.26 -11.61 25.51
C LYS A 387 3.95 -12.06 26.13
N THR A 388 3.33 -11.16 26.90
CA THR A 388 2.01 -11.39 27.49
C THR A 388 0.98 -10.51 26.79
N GLU A 389 -0.07 -11.14 26.27
CA GLU A 389 -1.22 -10.48 25.65
C GLU A 389 -2.49 -10.93 26.36
N GLY A 390 -3.17 -9.98 27.01
CA GLY A 390 -4.27 -10.30 27.93
C GLY A 390 -3.78 -11.20 29.06
N CYS A 391 -4.38 -12.38 29.20
CA CYS A 391 -4.02 -13.37 30.21
C CYS A 391 -3.25 -14.56 29.64
N ILE A 392 -2.62 -14.41 28.47
CA ILE A 392 -1.84 -15.47 27.84
C ILE A 392 -0.42 -14.98 27.61
N THR A 393 0.55 -15.75 28.11
CA THR A 393 1.98 -15.51 27.92
C THR A 393 2.53 -16.50 26.91
N TYR A 394 3.19 -15.99 25.88
CA TYR A 394 3.82 -16.76 24.82
C TYR A 394 5.33 -16.53 24.81
N LYS A 395 6.08 -17.51 24.29
CA LYS A 395 7.50 -17.39 23.96
C LYS A 395 7.67 -17.62 22.47
N CYS A 396 8.46 -16.78 21.80
CA CYS A 396 8.83 -17.06 20.43
C CYS A 396 9.88 -18.18 20.38
N VAL A 397 9.62 -19.26 19.64
CA VAL A 397 10.50 -20.43 19.57
C VAL A 397 10.75 -20.82 18.12
N HIS A 398 12.00 -21.14 17.82
CA HIS A 398 12.42 -21.74 16.56
C HIS A 398 12.31 -23.26 16.67
N HIS A 399 11.38 -23.87 15.93
CA HIS A 399 11.28 -25.32 15.76
C HIS A 399 12.07 -25.76 14.52
N SER A 400 12.22 -27.07 14.32
CA SER A 400 13.00 -27.63 13.21
C SER A 400 12.49 -27.25 11.81
N VAL A 401 11.23 -26.82 11.67
CA VAL A 401 10.59 -26.54 10.38
C VAL A 401 9.93 -25.16 10.33
N ASN A 402 9.65 -24.53 11.48
CA ASN A 402 8.93 -23.26 11.56
C ASN A 402 9.27 -22.48 12.82
N ILE A 403 8.97 -21.19 12.79
CA ILE A 403 9.11 -20.26 13.93
C ILE A 403 7.71 -19.88 14.36
N GLY A 404 7.41 -20.03 15.65
CA GLY A 404 6.06 -19.86 16.15
C GLY A 404 6.00 -19.48 17.63
N LEU A 405 4.83 -18.98 18.04
CA LEU A 405 4.55 -18.67 19.43
C LEU A 405 4.18 -19.95 20.19
N GLN A 406 4.95 -20.27 21.22
CA GLN A 406 4.65 -21.32 22.18
C GLN A 406 3.96 -20.70 23.40
N VAL A 407 2.78 -21.21 23.78
CA VAL A 407 2.08 -20.80 25.01
C VAL A 407 2.86 -21.30 26.23
N LEU A 408 3.30 -20.39 27.09
CA LEU A 408 3.93 -20.71 28.38
C LEU A 408 2.91 -20.73 29.52
N ALA A 409 2.00 -19.76 29.54
CA ALA A 409 0.96 -19.65 30.55
C ALA A 409 -0.32 -19.13 29.91
N ALA A 410 -1.46 -19.64 30.36
CA ALA A 410 -2.77 -19.17 29.92
C ALA A 410 -3.69 -18.99 31.13
N GLY A 411 -4.57 -18.00 31.05
CA GLY A 411 -5.52 -17.66 32.08
C GLY A 411 -6.72 -16.91 31.52
N CYS A 412 -7.79 -16.86 32.30
CA CYS A 412 -9.02 -16.20 31.92
C CYS A 412 -9.03 -14.80 32.50
N ASP A 413 -9.37 -13.82 31.69
CA ASP A 413 -9.61 -12.47 32.18
C ASP A 413 -10.94 -12.43 32.94
N TRP A 414 -10.87 -12.04 34.21
CA TRP A 414 -12.04 -11.80 35.05
C TRP A 414 -11.94 -10.41 35.66
N ARG A 415 -12.73 -9.47 35.12
CA ARG A 415 -12.78 -8.07 35.55
C ARG A 415 -11.38 -7.40 35.60
N GLY A 416 -10.51 -7.71 34.63
CA GLY A 416 -9.15 -7.17 34.53
C GLY A 416 -8.11 -7.94 35.34
N VAL A 417 -8.49 -9.03 36.02
CA VAL A 417 -7.58 -9.90 36.77
C VAL A 417 -7.45 -11.24 36.07
N CYS A 418 -6.21 -11.63 35.77
CA CYS A 418 -5.93 -12.92 35.14
C CYS A 418 -6.04 -14.07 36.15
N LYS A 419 -7.01 -14.95 35.93
CA LYS A 419 -7.22 -16.19 36.67
C LYS A 419 -6.45 -17.32 35.98
N PRO A 420 -5.51 -18.00 36.64
CA PRO A 420 -4.73 -19.09 36.02
C PRO A 420 -5.60 -20.20 35.43
N GLU A 421 -5.08 -20.93 34.44
CA GLU A 421 -5.72 -22.16 33.94
C GLU A 421 -6.11 -23.11 35.09
N ASN A 422 -7.31 -23.68 35.00
CA ASN A 422 -7.91 -24.58 36.00
C ASN A 422 -8.21 -23.96 37.38
N SER A 423 -7.93 -22.66 37.60
CA SER A 423 -8.36 -21.99 38.82
C SER A 423 -9.89 -21.83 38.85
N THR A 424 -10.45 -21.85 40.05
CA THR A 424 -11.86 -21.61 40.31
C THR A 424 -12.04 -20.39 41.22
N TRP A 425 -13.13 -19.65 41.04
CA TRP A 425 -13.48 -18.52 41.88
C TRP A 425 -14.99 -18.32 41.92
N THR A 426 -15.45 -17.65 42.97
CA THR A 426 -16.86 -17.29 43.16
C THR A 426 -17.04 -15.80 42.87
N ASP A 427 -18.08 -15.48 42.10
CA ASP A 427 -18.61 -14.13 42.02
C ASP A 427 -19.61 -13.94 43.17
N ASP A 428 -19.17 -13.34 44.27
CA ASP A 428 -19.99 -13.13 45.47
C ASP A 428 -21.17 -12.16 45.22
N GLU A 429 -21.09 -11.31 44.19
CA GLU A 429 -22.19 -10.41 43.85
C GLU A 429 -23.37 -11.19 43.29
N ASN A 430 -23.06 -12.17 42.41
CA ASN A 430 -24.02 -12.95 41.66
C ASN A 430 -24.23 -14.37 42.21
N CYS A 431 -23.43 -14.81 43.18
CA CYS A 431 -23.38 -16.19 43.67
C CYS A 431 -23.22 -17.22 42.55
N VAL A 432 -22.16 -17.07 41.76
CA VAL A 432 -21.84 -17.97 40.65
C VAL A 432 -20.39 -18.41 40.76
N ASP A 433 -20.15 -19.71 40.67
CA ASP A 433 -18.80 -20.27 40.66
C ASP A 433 -18.35 -20.45 39.21
N TYR A 434 -17.15 -19.96 38.91
CA TYR A 434 -16.51 -20.03 37.60
C TYR A 434 -15.21 -20.83 37.66
N ARG A 435 -14.85 -21.45 36.54
CA ARG A 435 -13.54 -22.06 36.28
C ARG A 435 -12.92 -21.45 35.04
N CYS A 436 -11.60 -21.24 35.06
CA CYS A 436 -10.88 -20.99 33.83
C CYS A 436 -10.55 -22.30 33.11
N LYS A 437 -11.09 -22.49 31.91
CA LYS A 437 -10.91 -23.72 31.13
C LYS A 437 -10.19 -23.46 29.81
N LYS A 438 -9.16 -24.26 29.55
CA LYS A 438 -8.47 -24.32 28.26
C LYS A 438 -9.26 -25.16 27.25
N VAL A 439 -9.40 -24.65 26.04
CA VAL A 439 -10.13 -25.27 24.94
C VAL A 439 -9.26 -25.20 23.68
N THR A 440 -9.04 -26.35 23.04
CA THR A 440 -8.31 -26.44 21.77
C THR A 440 -9.30 -26.58 20.63
N LEU A 441 -9.34 -25.61 19.71
CA LEU A 441 -10.21 -25.62 18.53
C LEU A 441 -9.37 -25.32 17.27
N GLY A 442 -9.46 -26.19 16.27
CA GLY A 442 -8.82 -25.96 14.95
C GLY A 442 -7.31 -25.74 14.99
N GLY A 443 -6.60 -26.29 15.98
CA GLY A 443 -5.16 -26.08 16.18
C GLY A 443 -4.78 -24.84 17.00
N GLY A 444 -5.75 -23.99 17.37
CA GLY A 444 -5.56 -22.87 18.29
C GLY A 444 -5.87 -23.25 19.74
N THR A 445 -5.06 -22.75 20.68
CA THR A 445 -5.31 -22.83 22.13
C THR A 445 -6.04 -21.58 22.60
N PHE A 446 -7.21 -21.76 23.20
CA PHE A 446 -8.00 -20.68 23.80
C PHE A 446 -8.29 -20.98 25.26
N VAL A 447 -8.60 -19.95 26.03
CA VAL A 447 -9.05 -20.05 27.42
C VAL A 447 -10.37 -19.31 27.55
N ARG A 448 -11.32 -19.89 28.28
CA ARG A 448 -12.62 -19.27 28.54
C ARG A 448 -13.07 -19.51 29.98
N THR A 449 -13.82 -18.57 30.51
CA THR A 449 -14.56 -18.72 31.76
C THR A 449 -15.74 -19.66 31.54
N GLU A 450 -15.77 -20.75 32.28
CA GLU A 450 -16.86 -21.73 32.29
C GLU A 450 -17.60 -21.64 33.63
N THR A 451 -18.92 -21.47 33.59
CA THR A 451 -19.74 -21.52 34.80
C THR A 451 -19.80 -22.94 35.33
N ILE A 452 -19.46 -23.13 36.60
CA ILE A 452 -19.48 -24.44 37.28
C ILE A 452 -20.80 -24.64 38.02
N ALA A 453 -21.20 -23.64 38.82
CA ALA A 453 -22.35 -23.75 39.71
C ALA A 453 -23.02 -22.40 39.92
N TYR A 454 -24.31 -22.44 40.24
CA TYR A 454 -25.09 -21.28 40.64
C TYR A 454 -25.55 -21.47 42.09
N GLY A 455 -25.63 -20.36 42.83
CA GLY A 455 -26.16 -20.30 44.17
C GLY A 455 -27.21 -19.20 44.33
N CYS A 456 -27.74 -19.09 45.54
CA CYS A 456 -28.69 -18.06 45.94
C CYS A 456 -28.00 -17.06 46.86
N LYS A 457 -28.25 -15.77 46.64
CA LYS A 457 -27.79 -14.71 47.54
C LYS A 457 -28.78 -14.58 48.71
N TRP A 458 -28.28 -14.69 49.94
CA TRP A 458 -29.08 -14.52 51.15
C TRP A 458 -28.30 -13.70 52.18
N ASN A 459 -28.86 -12.56 52.59
CA ASN A 459 -28.27 -11.63 53.56
C ASN A 459 -26.77 -11.34 53.29
N GLY A 460 -26.44 -11.04 52.02
CA GLY A 460 -25.06 -10.77 51.58
C GLY A 460 -24.14 -11.99 51.43
N THR A 461 -24.59 -13.20 51.80
CA THR A 461 -23.81 -14.43 51.69
C THR A 461 -24.35 -15.33 50.57
N CYS A 462 -23.46 -16.00 49.85
CA CYS A 462 -23.84 -16.98 48.84
C CYS A 462 -24.10 -18.36 49.44
N LYS A 463 -25.25 -18.94 49.10
CA LYS A 463 -25.63 -20.31 49.46
C LYS A 463 -25.59 -21.19 48.21
N PRO A 464 -24.91 -22.34 48.23
CA PRO A 464 -24.89 -23.28 47.11
C PRO A 464 -26.30 -23.74 46.72
N ALA A 465 -26.47 -24.20 45.47
CA ALA A 465 -27.71 -24.87 45.05
C ALA A 465 -28.05 -26.02 46.01
N ASP A 466 -29.35 -26.18 46.30
CA ASP A 466 -29.90 -27.16 47.24
C ASP A 466 -29.47 -27.04 48.71
N ALA A 467 -28.62 -26.06 49.05
CA ALA A 467 -28.27 -25.80 50.44
C ALA A 467 -29.54 -25.48 51.25
N THR A 468 -29.67 -26.14 52.41
CA THR A 468 -30.73 -25.87 53.38
C THR A 468 -30.13 -25.29 54.65
N TRP A 469 -30.79 -24.29 55.21
CA TRP A 469 -30.40 -23.67 56.48
C TRP A 469 -31.65 -23.20 57.22
N SER A 470 -31.58 -23.06 58.54
CA SER A 470 -32.69 -22.58 59.37
C SER A 470 -32.34 -21.22 59.97
N GLU A 471 -33.26 -20.27 59.90
CA GLU A 471 -33.14 -18.91 60.44
C GLU A 471 -34.54 -18.38 60.77
N ASP A 472 -34.73 -17.77 61.94
CA ASP A 472 -36.01 -17.22 62.42
C ASP A 472 -37.19 -18.21 62.33
N CYS A 473 -36.99 -19.46 62.78
CA CYS A 473 -37.98 -20.54 62.66
C CYS A 473 -38.41 -20.92 61.22
N LEU A 474 -37.67 -20.46 60.21
CA LEU A 474 -37.90 -20.82 58.82
C LEU A 474 -36.78 -21.73 58.32
N ARG A 475 -37.14 -22.90 57.80
CA ARG A 475 -36.26 -23.64 56.91
C ARG A 475 -36.19 -22.89 55.60
N ARG A 476 -34.98 -22.60 55.17
CA ARG A 476 -34.73 -22.02 53.86
C ARG A 476 -34.02 -23.04 52.99
N LYS A 477 -34.35 -23.05 51.70
CA LYS A 477 -33.67 -23.86 50.70
C LYS A 477 -33.33 -23.00 49.49
N CYS A 478 -32.08 -23.02 49.05
CA CYS A 478 -31.69 -22.43 47.78
C CYS A 478 -32.14 -23.36 46.64
N ILE A 479 -33.04 -22.88 45.79
CA ILE A 479 -33.50 -23.57 44.60
C ILE A 479 -32.92 -22.87 43.39
N VAL A 480 -32.23 -23.65 42.55
CA VAL A 480 -31.66 -23.20 41.29
C VAL A 480 -32.22 -24.09 40.18
N VAL A 481 -32.82 -23.49 39.16
CA VAL A 481 -33.32 -24.18 37.97
C VAL A 481 -32.60 -23.62 36.75
N VAL A 482 -31.84 -24.47 36.06
CA VAL A 482 -31.06 -24.12 34.87
C VAL A 482 -31.77 -24.65 33.63
N ASN A 483 -32.26 -23.75 32.79
CA ASN A 483 -32.80 -24.05 31.46
C ASN A 483 -31.78 -23.64 30.38
N ALA A 484 -32.01 -24.04 29.13
CA ALA A 484 -31.10 -23.78 28.00
C ALA A 484 -30.74 -22.29 27.81
N THR A 485 -31.64 -21.37 28.19
CA THR A 485 -31.46 -19.92 28.01
C THR A 485 -31.60 -19.09 29.28
N HIS A 486 -32.03 -19.68 30.39
CA HIS A 486 -32.36 -18.93 31.61
C HIS A 486 -32.01 -19.72 32.87
N VAL A 487 -31.52 -19.00 33.89
CA VAL A 487 -31.24 -19.54 35.21
C VAL A 487 -32.16 -18.86 36.22
N GLN A 488 -33.08 -19.61 36.79
CA GLN A 488 -33.97 -19.14 37.86
C GLN A 488 -33.38 -19.53 39.22
N ARG A 489 -33.40 -18.59 40.16
CA ARG A 489 -32.80 -18.74 41.50
C ARG A 489 -33.76 -18.18 42.53
N GLN A 490 -34.09 -18.97 43.53
CA GLN A 490 -35.03 -18.56 44.58
C GLN A 490 -34.64 -19.19 45.91
N VAL A 491 -34.75 -18.42 46.99
CA VAL A 491 -34.74 -18.96 48.35
C VAL A 491 -36.18 -19.28 48.74
N MET A 492 -36.50 -20.57 48.78
CA MET A 492 -37.79 -21.01 49.33
C MET A 492 -37.71 -21.02 50.85
N SER A 493 -38.75 -20.52 51.51
CA SER A 493 -38.88 -20.54 52.97
C SER A 493 -40.05 -21.42 53.37
N THR A 494 -39.87 -22.24 54.40
CA THR A 494 -40.89 -23.13 54.96
C THR A 494 -40.87 -22.96 56.46
N VAL A 495 -42.03 -22.71 57.07
CA VAL A 495 -42.12 -22.51 58.52
C VAL A 495 -41.86 -23.84 59.23
N GLU A 496 -40.85 -23.89 60.11
CA GLU A 496 -40.49 -25.10 60.90
C GLU A 496 -41.11 -25.10 62.31
N GLY A 497 -41.37 -23.91 62.86
CA GLY A 497 -41.83 -23.79 64.24
C GLY A 497 -42.36 -22.40 64.56
N CYS A 498 -42.74 -22.22 65.83
CA CYS A 498 -43.14 -20.93 66.36
C CYS A 498 -41.99 -20.33 67.15
N GLN A 499 -41.71 -19.06 66.91
CA GLN A 499 -40.68 -18.32 67.62
C GLN A 499 -41.24 -17.73 68.91
N THR A 500 -40.47 -17.80 70.00
CA THR A 500 -40.80 -17.13 71.25
C THR A 500 -40.66 -15.61 71.09
N THR A 501 -41.59 -14.84 71.65
CA THR A 501 -41.64 -13.40 71.40
C THR A 501 -40.42 -12.72 72.05
N GLY A 502 -39.56 -12.10 71.24
CA GLY A 502 -38.31 -11.47 71.70
C GLY A 502 -37.11 -12.42 71.86
N SER A 503 -37.22 -13.69 71.46
CA SER A 503 -36.15 -14.69 71.47
C SER A 503 -35.94 -15.29 70.08
N SER A 504 -34.74 -15.79 69.77
CA SER A 504 -34.46 -16.59 68.56
C SER A 504 -34.77 -18.09 68.74
N GLU A 505 -35.34 -18.47 69.89
CA GLU A 505 -35.70 -19.85 70.20
C GLU A 505 -36.88 -20.32 69.37
N CYS A 506 -36.75 -21.50 68.77
CA CYS A 506 -37.73 -22.08 67.87
C CYS A 506 -38.36 -23.35 68.45
N HIS A 507 -39.68 -23.33 68.58
CA HIS A 507 -40.45 -24.45 69.10
C HIS A 507 -41.12 -25.21 67.96
N ALA A 508 -40.89 -26.52 67.90
CA ALA A 508 -41.48 -27.40 66.88
C ALA A 508 -43.01 -27.36 66.92
N VAL A 509 -43.65 -27.69 65.78
CA VAL A 509 -45.12 -27.82 65.70
C VAL A 509 -45.60 -28.83 66.76
N ASP A 510 -46.71 -28.51 67.42
CA ASP A 510 -47.34 -29.27 68.51
C ASP A 510 -46.50 -29.39 69.79
N SER A 511 -45.29 -28.82 69.82
CA SER A 511 -44.55 -28.68 71.08
C SER A 511 -45.23 -27.66 72.00
N THR A 512 -45.01 -27.84 73.30
CA THR A 512 -45.49 -26.93 74.34
C THR A 512 -44.29 -26.41 75.11
N TRP A 513 -44.32 -25.13 75.45
CA TRP A 513 -43.30 -24.49 76.28
C TRP A 513 -43.96 -23.47 77.19
N THR A 514 -43.20 -23.01 78.18
CA THR A 514 -43.66 -21.97 79.09
C THR A 514 -42.90 -20.70 78.81
N GLU A 515 -43.62 -19.61 78.58
CA GLU A 515 -43.05 -18.29 78.37
C GLU A 515 -43.41 -17.39 79.55
N ILE A 516 -42.40 -16.66 80.07
CA ILE A 516 -42.57 -15.67 81.14
C ILE A 516 -42.44 -14.28 80.53
N GLN A 517 -43.55 -13.57 80.40
CA GLN A 517 -43.59 -12.18 79.92
C GLN A 517 -44.32 -11.28 80.91
N ASN A 518 -43.80 -10.07 81.15
CA ASN A 518 -44.44 -9.04 81.97
C ASN A 518 -45.01 -9.57 83.31
N ASN A 519 -44.21 -10.37 84.02
CA ASN A 519 -44.57 -10.99 85.30
C ASN A 519 -45.77 -11.97 85.24
N SER A 520 -46.07 -12.51 84.06
CA SER A 520 -47.09 -13.53 83.81
C SER A 520 -46.44 -14.78 83.21
N CYS A 521 -46.82 -15.96 83.70
CA CYS A 521 -46.47 -17.22 83.07
C CYS A 521 -47.60 -17.69 82.14
N THR A 522 -47.25 -18.02 80.91
CA THR A 522 -48.17 -18.63 79.95
C THR A 522 -47.56 -19.90 79.37
N ARG A 523 -48.32 -20.99 79.43
CA ARG A 523 -48.00 -22.22 78.68
C ARG A 523 -48.53 -22.04 77.27
N LEU A 524 -47.63 -22.06 76.31
CA LEU A 524 -47.92 -21.90 74.89
C LEU A 524 -47.78 -23.23 74.17
N THR A 525 -48.46 -23.34 73.03
CA THR A 525 -48.21 -24.39 72.05
C THR A 525 -48.06 -23.78 70.66
N CYS A 526 -47.24 -24.42 69.83
CA CYS A 526 -47.12 -24.03 68.43
C CYS A 526 -48.18 -24.79 67.62
N THR A 527 -49.21 -24.09 67.17
CA THR A 527 -50.29 -24.69 66.38
C THR A 527 -50.21 -24.29 64.92
N ARG A 528 -50.57 -25.22 64.03
CA ARG A 528 -50.70 -24.96 62.60
C ARG A 528 -52.11 -24.46 62.27
N ASN A 529 -52.19 -23.26 61.70
CA ASN A 529 -53.43 -22.69 61.16
C ASN A 529 -53.25 -22.44 59.65
N GLY A 530 -53.69 -23.40 58.83
CA GLY A 530 -53.42 -23.38 57.40
C GLY A 530 -51.92 -23.50 57.09
N GLN A 531 -51.37 -22.54 56.35
CA GLN A 531 -49.93 -22.45 56.03
C GLN A 531 -49.12 -21.65 57.07
N ALA A 532 -49.78 -20.99 58.03
CA ALA A 532 -49.12 -20.23 59.08
C ALA A 532 -49.02 -21.07 60.36
N LEU A 533 -47.92 -20.88 61.11
CA LEU A 533 -47.78 -21.39 62.47
C LEU A 533 -47.99 -20.22 63.43
N THR A 534 -48.84 -20.41 64.44
CA THR A 534 -49.13 -19.39 65.45
C THR A 534 -49.03 -19.98 66.84
N THR A 535 -48.51 -19.19 67.77
CA THR A 535 -48.50 -19.49 69.20
C THR A 535 -49.91 -19.39 69.76
N LYS A 536 -50.43 -20.47 70.35
CA LYS A 536 -51.71 -20.48 71.06
C LYS A 536 -51.45 -20.65 72.56
N VAL A 537 -52.11 -19.84 73.38
CA VAL A 537 -52.10 -20.01 74.83
C VAL A 537 -52.89 -21.27 75.19
N LEU A 538 -52.23 -22.24 75.81
CA LEU A 538 -52.87 -23.41 76.40
C LEU A 538 -53.40 -23.07 77.78
N ASP A 539 -52.52 -22.57 78.65
CA ASP A 539 -52.85 -22.28 80.05
C ASP A 539 -52.14 -21.03 80.51
N ARG A 540 -52.78 -20.30 81.42
CA ARG A 540 -52.08 -19.32 82.25
C ARG A 540 -51.62 -20.03 83.52
N LEU A 541 -50.41 -19.72 83.98
CA LEU A 541 -49.78 -20.36 85.14
C LEU A 541 -49.44 -19.28 86.18
N CYS A 542 -49.37 -19.66 87.44
CA CYS A 542 -48.95 -18.76 88.50
C CYS A 542 -47.42 -18.67 88.54
N LEU A 543 -46.86 -17.47 88.68
CA LEU A 543 -45.42 -17.25 88.82
C LEU A 543 -45.06 -17.17 90.30
N ASP A 544 -44.04 -17.90 90.72
CA ASP A 544 -43.48 -17.83 92.08
C ASP A 544 -42.39 -16.75 92.21
N SER A 545 -41.84 -16.56 93.41
CA SER A 545 -40.82 -15.54 93.72
C SER A 545 -39.45 -15.83 93.11
N ILE A 546 -39.17 -17.06 92.67
CA ILE A 546 -37.93 -17.46 91.98
C ILE A 546 -38.14 -17.65 90.47
N ARG A 547 -39.28 -17.19 89.95
CA ARG A 547 -39.71 -17.22 88.55
C ARG A 547 -39.98 -18.62 87.98
N THR A 548 -40.44 -19.54 88.81
CA THR A 548 -41.00 -20.83 88.40
C THR A 548 -42.49 -20.68 88.12
N CYS A 549 -42.97 -21.36 87.08
CA CYS A 549 -44.37 -21.36 86.70
C CYS A 549 -45.10 -22.59 87.26
N HIS A 550 -46.20 -22.36 87.96
CA HIS A 550 -47.00 -23.37 88.63
C HIS A 550 -48.38 -23.54 87.96
N PRO A 551 -48.81 -24.78 87.64
CA PRO A 551 -50.13 -25.03 87.08
C PRO A 551 -51.24 -24.79 88.09
N VAL A 552 -52.46 -24.58 87.59
CA VAL A 552 -53.66 -24.48 88.43
C VAL A 552 -53.81 -25.75 89.28
N GLY A 553 -54.05 -25.58 90.58
CA GLY A 553 -54.14 -26.65 91.56
C GLY A 553 -52.84 -26.93 92.32
N ASP A 554 -51.71 -26.40 91.85
CA ASP A 554 -50.43 -26.51 92.56
C ASP A 554 -50.41 -25.62 93.81
N SER A 555 -49.76 -26.09 94.87
CA SER A 555 -49.77 -25.42 96.19
C SER A 555 -48.47 -25.61 96.97
N GLY A 556 -48.22 -24.73 97.94
CA GLY A 556 -47.03 -24.78 98.78
C GLY A 556 -45.85 -23.95 98.28
N PHE A 557 -46.00 -23.22 97.18
CA PHE A 557 -44.97 -22.32 96.65
C PHE A 557 -45.02 -20.93 97.34
N GLN A 558 -43.99 -20.11 97.10
CA GLN A 558 -43.89 -18.75 97.65
C GLN A 558 -43.89 -17.73 96.51
N THR A 559 -44.73 -16.71 96.54
CA THR A 559 -44.76 -15.66 95.50
C THR A 559 -44.74 -14.27 96.13
N GLU A 560 -44.36 -13.28 95.33
CA GLU A 560 -44.35 -11.88 95.73
C GLU A 560 -45.66 -11.21 95.31
N ILE A 561 -46.44 -10.74 96.29
CA ILE A 561 -47.68 -10.01 96.06
C ILE A 561 -47.51 -8.63 96.68
N GLN A 562 -47.55 -7.59 95.84
CA GLN A 562 -47.39 -6.18 96.25
C GLN A 562 -46.11 -5.89 97.06
N GLY A 563 -44.98 -6.50 96.69
CA GLY A 563 -43.68 -6.27 97.36
C GLY A 563 -43.41 -7.16 98.58
N LEU A 564 -44.34 -8.06 98.94
CA LEU A 564 -44.20 -8.96 100.09
C LEU A 564 -44.20 -10.42 99.63
N VAL A 565 -43.18 -11.17 100.07
CA VAL A 565 -43.11 -12.62 99.84
C VAL A 565 -44.11 -13.31 100.76
N ARG A 566 -45.10 -13.97 100.17
CA ARG A 566 -46.11 -14.77 100.87
C ARG A 566 -45.75 -16.25 100.72
N THR A 567 -45.90 -17.01 101.79
CA THR A 567 -45.62 -18.45 101.81
C THR A 567 -46.90 -19.27 101.75
N ASN A 568 -46.80 -20.54 101.37
CA ASN A 568 -47.93 -21.47 101.29
C ASN A 568 -49.05 -20.95 100.37
N CYS A 569 -48.63 -20.59 99.15
CA CYS A 569 -49.49 -20.11 98.09
C CYS A 569 -50.02 -21.26 97.24
N SER A 570 -51.23 -21.08 96.72
CA SER A 570 -51.91 -22.00 95.81
C SER A 570 -52.30 -21.26 94.54
N CYS A 571 -52.12 -21.93 93.39
CA CYS A 571 -52.51 -21.40 92.10
C CYS A 571 -53.95 -21.80 91.77
N LEU A 572 -54.84 -20.82 91.58
CA LEU A 572 -56.27 -21.05 91.37
C LEU A 572 -56.70 -20.51 90.00
N ALA A 573 -57.68 -21.18 89.37
CA ALA A 573 -58.34 -20.67 88.17
C ALA A 573 -59.31 -19.53 88.53
N ARG A 574 -59.43 -18.54 87.64
CA ARG A 574 -60.43 -17.47 87.74
C ARG A 574 -61.59 -17.77 86.81
N ASP A 575 -62.79 -17.92 87.38
CA ASP A 575 -64.00 -18.16 86.59
C ASP A 575 -64.31 -16.95 85.71
N MET A 576 -64.48 -17.21 84.42
CA MET A 576 -64.95 -16.32 83.33
C MET A 576 -63.93 -15.77 82.31
N GLU A 577 -62.60 -15.82 82.51
CA GLU A 577 -61.63 -15.31 81.49
C GLU A 577 -60.37 -16.16 81.25
N ALA A 578 -60.33 -17.43 81.69
CA ALA A 578 -59.12 -18.27 81.62
C ALA A 578 -57.88 -17.60 82.26
N GLY A 579 -58.12 -16.80 83.30
CA GLY A 579 -57.10 -16.18 84.14
C GLY A 579 -56.67 -17.09 85.29
N VAL A 580 -55.50 -16.82 85.87
CA VAL A 580 -55.06 -17.43 87.13
C VAL A 580 -54.94 -16.40 88.23
N MET A 581 -55.13 -16.82 89.47
CA MET A 581 -54.88 -16.02 90.65
C MET A 581 -54.10 -16.84 91.69
N VAL A 582 -53.25 -16.15 92.44
CA VAL A 582 -52.52 -16.76 93.55
C VAL A 582 -53.22 -16.42 94.86
N GLN A 583 -53.51 -17.44 95.66
CA GLN A 583 -54.04 -17.28 97.02
C GLN A 583 -53.03 -17.86 98.02
N CYS A 584 -52.58 -17.06 98.97
CA CYS A 584 -51.61 -17.48 99.99
C CYS A 584 -52.25 -17.50 101.37
N SER A 585 -51.80 -18.43 102.21
CA SER A 585 -52.24 -18.54 103.60
C SER A 585 -51.34 -17.68 104.48
N GLY A 586 -51.81 -16.49 104.85
CA GLY A 586 -51.10 -15.57 105.75
C GLY A 586 -51.43 -14.11 105.51
#